data_AF-A0A662I4G8-F1
#
_entry.id   AF-A0A662I4G8-F1
#
_cell.length_a   1.000
_cell.length_b   1.000
_cell.length_c   1.000
_cell.angle_alpha   90.00
_cell.angle_beta   90.00
_cell.angle_gamma   90.00
#
_symmetry.space_group_name_H-M   'P 1'
#
loop_
_entity.id
_entity.type
_entity.pdbx_description
1 polymer ?
#
loop_
_entity_poly.entity_id
_entity_poly.type
_entity_poly.pdbx_seq_one_letter_code
_entity_poly.pdbx_strand_id
1 'polypeptide(L)'
;MINMFERFHNREEELKYLEEEYRKQSFSLIIVYGRRRVGKTFLIKKFLENKSYAIYFYVSEMSSKALRSELAKIVYEKLNIRLSLDPTWEEIFRTLFKYAREKRVVVVLDEFQRLLEVDRSAITELQKIVDEESASSRIMIVCIGSSVGVME
;
A
#
# COMPACT_ATOMS: atom_id res chain seq x y z
N MET A 1 -0.80 -14.88 -4.48
CA MET A 1 -2.27 -14.95 -4.38
C MET A 1 -2.79 -13.54 -4.19
N ILE A 2 -3.64 -13.07 -5.10
CA ILE A 2 -4.35 -11.80 -4.94
C ILE A 2 -5.64 -12.14 -4.19
N ASN A 3 -5.74 -11.72 -2.93
CA ASN A 3 -6.93 -11.98 -2.12
C ASN A 3 -7.89 -10.79 -2.21
N MET A 4 -9.11 -11.08 -2.63
CA MET A 4 -10.13 -10.13 -3.06
C MET A 4 -11.35 -10.27 -2.13
N PHE A 5 -11.74 -9.21 -1.40
CA PHE A 5 -12.86 -9.25 -0.44
C PHE A 5 -14.14 -8.63 -1.02
N GLU A 6 -15.22 -9.42 -1.11
CA GLU A 6 -16.60 -8.94 -1.33
C GLU A 6 -17.48 -9.19 -0.10
N ARG A 7 -18.35 -8.21 0.18
CA ARG A 7 -19.50 -8.16 1.12
C ARG A 7 -19.24 -7.79 2.58
N PHE A 8 -20.25 -7.09 3.13
CA PHE A 8 -20.09 -5.99 4.07
C PHE A 8 -21.02 -6.14 5.28
N HIS A 9 -20.75 -7.10 6.16
CA HIS A 9 -21.30 -7.21 7.52
C HIS A 9 -20.29 -8.00 8.38
N ASN A 10 -20.00 -7.52 9.60
CA ASN A 10 -19.00 -8.06 10.54
C ASN A 10 -17.51 -7.87 10.15
N ARG A 11 -17.07 -6.59 10.14
CA ARG A 11 -15.67 -6.08 9.99
C ARG A 11 -14.57 -6.80 10.80
N GLU A 12 -14.96 -7.64 11.75
CA GLU A 12 -14.08 -8.50 12.53
C GLU A 12 -13.38 -9.55 11.65
N GLU A 13 -14.08 -10.10 10.65
CA GLU A 13 -13.49 -11.09 9.76
C GLU A 13 -12.42 -10.47 8.85
N GLU A 14 -12.70 -9.32 8.24
CA GLU A 14 -11.70 -8.63 7.42
C GLU A 14 -10.52 -8.14 8.26
N LEU A 15 -10.76 -7.65 9.49
CA LEU A 15 -9.67 -7.25 10.38
C LEU A 15 -8.83 -8.46 10.79
N LYS A 16 -9.48 -9.57 11.17
CA LYS A 16 -8.81 -10.82 11.52
C LYS A 16 -7.94 -11.31 10.36
N TYR A 17 -8.47 -11.28 9.14
CA TYR A 17 -7.71 -11.64 7.95
C TYR A 17 -6.49 -10.73 7.74
N LEU A 18 -6.65 -9.40 7.85
CA LEU A 18 -5.51 -8.48 7.73
C LEU A 18 -4.44 -8.77 8.79
N GLU A 19 -4.84 -9.10 10.02
CA GLU A 19 -3.93 -9.48 11.09
C GLU A 19 -3.25 -10.83 10.86
N GLU A 20 -3.97 -11.83 10.33
CA GLU A 20 -3.40 -13.12 9.95
C GLU A 20 -2.34 -12.95 8.85
N GLU A 21 -2.65 -12.15 7.84
CA GLU A 21 -1.73 -11.89 6.73
C GLU A 21 -0.54 -11.04 7.18
N TYR A 22 -0.77 -10.09 8.09
CA TYR A 22 0.31 -9.38 8.75
C TYR A 22 1.29 -10.31 9.47
N ARG A 23 0.78 -11.34 10.17
CA ARG A 23 1.58 -12.30 10.95
C ARG A 23 2.43 -13.26 10.12
N LYS A 24 2.08 -13.52 8.85
CA LYS A 24 2.88 -14.41 7.97
C LYS A 24 4.30 -13.92 7.71
N GLN A 25 4.57 -12.62 7.92
CA GLN A 25 5.89 -12.01 7.70
C GLN A 25 6.48 -12.26 6.31
N SER A 26 5.63 -12.44 5.30
CA SER A 26 6.02 -12.57 3.90
C SER A 26 5.44 -11.41 3.08
N PHE A 27 5.83 -11.31 1.82
CA PHE A 27 5.16 -10.42 0.88
C PHE A 27 3.66 -10.72 0.84
N SER A 28 2.85 -9.67 0.80
CA SER A 28 1.40 -9.77 0.62
C SER A 28 0.89 -8.54 -0.12
N LEU A 29 0.03 -8.75 -1.12
CA LEU A 29 -0.70 -7.69 -1.80
C LEU A 29 -2.20 -7.94 -1.62
N ILE A 30 -2.90 -6.99 -1.00
CA ILE A 30 -4.30 -7.10 -0.63
C ILE A 30 -5.06 -5.93 -1.26
N ILE A 31 -6.19 -6.23 -1.89
CA ILE A 31 -7.04 -5.23 -2.51
C ILE A 31 -8.34 -5.14 -1.72
N VAL A 32 -8.62 -3.95 -1.19
CA VAL A 32 -9.83 -3.64 -0.42
C VAL A 32 -10.68 -2.67 -1.24
N TYR A 33 -11.71 -3.19 -1.89
CA TYR A 33 -12.63 -2.42 -2.72
C TYR A 33 -14.05 -2.44 -2.13
N GLY A 34 -14.92 -1.61 -2.71
CA GLY A 34 -16.31 -1.49 -2.32
C GLY A 34 -16.82 -0.06 -2.46
N ARG A 35 -18.13 0.15 -2.32
CA ARG A 35 -18.75 1.48 -2.51
C ARG A 35 -18.15 2.55 -1.58
N ARG A 36 -18.28 3.83 -1.94
CA ARG A 36 -17.87 4.94 -1.06
C ARG A 36 -18.65 4.89 0.26
N ARG A 37 -18.00 5.32 1.36
CA ARG A 37 -18.55 5.40 2.74
C ARG A 37 -18.86 4.07 3.42
N VAL A 38 -18.44 2.96 2.85
CA VAL A 38 -18.50 1.63 3.48
C VAL A 38 -17.30 1.44 4.44
N GLY A 39 -16.96 2.38 5.32
CA GLY A 39 -15.99 2.16 6.41
C GLY A 39 -14.60 1.55 6.10
N LYS A 40 -14.10 1.52 4.85
CA LYS A 40 -12.81 0.88 4.48
C LYS A 40 -11.63 1.57 5.15
N THR A 41 -11.59 2.90 5.06
CA THR A 41 -10.59 3.73 5.73
C THR A 41 -10.58 3.51 7.24
N PHE A 42 -11.76 3.32 7.86
CA PHE A 42 -11.84 3.03 9.30
C PHE A 42 -11.22 1.66 9.62
N LEU A 43 -11.59 0.61 8.88
CA LEU A 43 -11.00 -0.74 9.04
C LEU A 43 -9.48 -0.70 8.93
N ILE A 44 -8.94 -0.04 7.90
CA ILE A 44 -7.49 0.02 7.68
C ILE A 44 -6.81 0.86 8.76
N LYS A 45 -7.36 2.01 9.16
CA LYS A 45 -6.82 2.79 10.27
C LYS A 45 -6.78 1.96 11.57
N LYS A 46 -7.84 1.18 11.84
CA LYS A 46 -7.89 0.26 12.99
C LYS A 46 -6.80 -0.82 12.90
N PHE A 47 -6.63 -1.44 11.74
CA PHE A 47 -5.58 -2.44 11.49
C PHE A 47 -4.15 -1.89 11.65
N LEU A 48 -3.93 -0.62 11.31
CA LEU A 48 -2.63 0.02 11.45
C LEU A 48 -2.28 0.39 12.90
N GLU A 49 -3.25 0.35 13.82
CA GLU A 49 -2.97 0.56 15.25
C GLU A 49 -1.91 -0.44 15.73
N ASN A 50 -0.92 0.05 16.49
CA ASN A 50 0.18 -0.74 17.04
C ASN A 50 1.16 -1.34 16.00
N LYS A 51 1.13 -0.88 14.73
CA LYS A 51 2.11 -1.30 13.71
C LYS A 51 3.23 -0.28 13.60
N SER A 52 4.42 -0.65 14.09
CA SER A 52 5.57 0.25 14.19
C SER A 52 6.06 0.78 12.84
N TYR A 53 5.93 -0.01 11.77
CA TYR A 53 6.40 0.34 10.43
C TYR A 53 5.23 0.38 9.45
N ALA A 54 4.35 1.37 9.64
CA ALA A 54 3.16 1.56 8.82
C ALA A 54 3.18 2.90 8.09
N ILE A 55 2.97 2.83 6.77
CA ILE A 55 2.77 3.97 5.88
C ILE A 55 1.31 3.96 5.44
N TYR A 56 0.64 5.09 5.61
CA TYR A 56 -0.66 5.35 5.01
C TYR A 56 -0.50 6.49 4.02
N PHE A 57 -0.74 6.21 2.74
CA PHE A 57 -0.64 7.18 1.66
C PHE A 57 -1.98 7.31 0.96
N TYR A 58 -2.56 8.50 1.00
CA TYR A 58 -3.77 8.82 0.25
C TYR A 58 -3.39 9.43 -1.10
N VAL A 59 -3.80 8.79 -2.19
CA VAL A 59 -3.53 9.27 -3.54
C VAL A 59 -4.49 10.42 -3.84
N SER A 60 -4.00 11.64 -3.60
CA SER A 60 -4.73 12.88 -3.84
C SER A 60 -4.67 13.29 -5.32
N GLU A 61 -5.54 14.22 -5.71
CA GLU A 61 -5.55 14.78 -7.07
C GLU A 61 -4.41 15.81 -7.20
N MET A 62 -3.21 15.31 -7.48
CA MET A 62 -1.98 16.08 -7.59
C MET A 62 -1.14 15.61 -8.78
N SER A 63 -0.10 16.38 -9.14
CA SER A 63 0.88 15.91 -10.13
C SER A 63 1.65 14.70 -9.60
N SER A 64 2.13 13.83 -10.51
CA SER A 64 2.99 12.69 -10.16
C SER A 64 4.18 13.08 -9.28
N LYS A 65 4.85 14.20 -9.62
CA LYS A 65 5.97 14.72 -8.83
C LYS A 65 5.55 15.08 -7.41
N ALA A 66 4.42 15.76 -7.23
CA ALA A 66 3.92 16.10 -5.90
C ALA A 66 3.55 14.84 -5.09
N LEU A 67 2.93 13.84 -5.71
CA LEU A 67 2.64 12.55 -5.05
C LEU A 67 3.91 11.83 -4.60
N ARG A 68 4.94 11.77 -5.46
CA ARG A 68 6.24 11.17 -5.12
C ARG A 68 6.91 11.90 -3.95
N SER A 69 6.89 13.23 -3.97
CA SER A 69 7.42 14.04 -2.86
C SER A 69 6.64 13.86 -1.55
N GLU A 70 5.31 13.77 -1.62
CA GLU A 70 4.45 13.52 -0.46
C GLU A 70 4.72 12.14 0.14
N LEU A 71 4.76 11.10 -0.70
CA LEU A 71 5.09 9.75 -0.25
C LEU A 71 6.50 9.69 0.34
N ALA A 72 7.49 10.35 -0.28
CA ALA A 72 8.84 10.38 0.23
C ALA A 72 8.94 11.04 1.63
N LYS A 73 8.16 12.10 1.86
CA LYS A 73 8.05 12.72 3.19
C LYS A 73 7.48 11.74 4.21
N ILE A 74 6.41 11.01 3.88
CA ILE A 74 5.81 10.02 4.77
C ILE A 74 6.79 8.87 5.06
N VAL A 75 7.52 8.40 4.05
CA VAL A 75 8.57 7.38 4.19
C VAL A 75 9.65 7.84 5.19
N TYR A 76 10.09 9.09 5.10
CA TYR A 76 11.03 9.66 6.06
C TYR A 76 10.44 9.73 7.48
N GLU A 77 9.23 10.28 7.63
CA GLU A 77 8.58 10.43 8.94
C GLU A 77 8.29 9.10 9.63
N LYS A 78 7.93 8.05 8.88
CA LYS A 78 7.53 6.76 9.45
C LYS A 78 8.67 5.76 9.58
N LEU A 79 9.64 5.79 8.68
CA LEU A 79 10.70 4.78 8.62
C LEU A 79 12.10 5.36 8.85
N ASN A 80 12.23 6.69 8.94
CA ASN A 80 13.51 7.41 9.00
C ASN A 80 14.43 7.08 7.80
N ILE A 81 13.82 6.91 6.62
CA ILE A 81 14.53 6.65 5.37
C ILE A 81 14.49 7.90 4.51
N ARG A 82 15.66 8.39 4.10
CA ARG A 82 15.76 9.52 3.17
C ARG A 82 15.85 9.00 1.74
N LEU A 83 14.97 9.51 0.90
CA LEU A 83 15.00 9.33 -0.54
C LEU A 83 15.65 10.55 -1.20
N SER A 84 15.90 10.48 -2.50
CA SER A 84 16.38 11.62 -3.29
C SER A 84 15.38 12.78 -3.28
N LEU A 85 15.83 13.96 -3.73
CA LEU A 85 15.02 15.19 -3.72
C LEU A 85 13.79 15.10 -4.67
N ASP A 86 13.92 14.34 -5.76
CA ASP A 86 12.85 14.08 -6.75
C ASP A 86 12.82 12.57 -7.05
N PRO A 87 12.38 11.75 -6.09
CA PRO A 87 12.58 10.31 -6.15
C PRO A 87 11.61 9.66 -7.12
N THR A 88 12.10 8.77 -7.98
CA THR A 88 11.24 8.05 -8.93
C THR A 88 10.32 7.05 -8.19
N TRP A 89 9.25 6.58 -8.85
CA TRP A 89 8.42 5.50 -8.30
C TRP A 89 9.25 4.25 -8.02
N GLU A 90 10.17 3.90 -8.93
CA GLU A 90 11.11 2.79 -8.73
C GLU A 90 11.95 2.97 -7.45
N GLU A 91 12.54 4.15 -7.24
CA GLU A 91 13.34 4.43 -6.05
C GLU A 91 12.53 4.24 -4.78
N ILE A 92 11.31 4.81 -4.74
CA ILE A 92 10.42 4.70 -3.58
C ILE A 92 10.06 3.24 -3.29
N PHE A 93 9.51 2.52 -4.29
CA PHE A 93 9.05 1.15 -4.09
C PHE A 93 10.21 0.21 -3.78
N ARG A 94 11.31 0.27 -4.53
CA ARG A 94 12.47 -0.59 -4.28
C ARG A 94 13.06 -0.36 -2.89
N THR A 95 13.11 0.89 -2.43
CA THR A 95 13.57 1.21 -1.08
C THR A 95 12.67 0.59 -0.01
N LEU A 96 11.36 0.68 -0.18
CA LEU A 96 10.40 0.08 0.75
C LEU A 96 10.51 -1.45 0.79
N PHE A 97 10.64 -2.10 -0.37
CA PHE A 97 10.82 -3.56 -0.44
C PHE A 97 12.12 -4.01 0.21
N LYS A 98 13.24 -3.32 -0.04
CA LYS A 98 14.53 -3.63 0.58
C LYS A 98 14.51 -3.43 2.09
N TYR A 99 13.93 -2.35 2.57
CA TYR A 99 13.78 -2.10 4.01
C TYR A 99 12.92 -3.18 4.67
N ALA A 100 11.90 -3.67 3.96
CA ALA A 100 11.00 -4.71 4.45
C ALA A 100 11.61 -6.13 4.48
N ARG A 101 12.87 -6.34 4.09
CA ARG A 101 13.55 -7.63 4.27
C ARG A 101 13.80 -7.92 5.76
N GLU A 102 14.11 -6.87 6.52
CA GLU A 102 14.46 -6.94 7.95
C GLU A 102 13.29 -6.58 8.87
N LYS A 103 12.36 -5.75 8.40
CA LYS A 103 11.22 -5.23 9.17
C LYS A 103 9.91 -5.61 8.50
N ARG A 104 8.86 -5.91 9.29
CA ARG A 104 7.51 -6.07 8.75
C ARG A 104 6.91 -4.69 8.47
N VAL A 105 6.88 -4.29 7.21
CA VAL A 105 6.38 -2.99 6.75
C VAL A 105 4.99 -3.13 6.16
N VAL A 106 4.07 -2.25 6.53
CA VAL A 106 2.75 -2.12 5.89
C VAL A 106 2.70 -0.81 5.11
N VAL A 107 2.31 -0.88 3.84
CA VAL A 107 2.09 0.27 2.97
C VAL A 107 0.64 0.24 2.50
N VAL A 108 -0.12 1.26 2.87
CA VAL A 108 -1.50 1.45 2.42
C VAL A 108 -1.51 2.51 1.33
N LEU A 109 -2.11 2.16 0.18
CA LEU A 109 -2.35 3.07 -0.94
C LEU A 109 -3.86 3.30 -1.05
N ASP A 110 -4.35 4.43 -0.53
CA ASP A 110 -5.77 4.78 -0.52
C ASP A 110 -6.18 5.55 -1.78
N GLU A 111 -7.35 5.23 -2.32
CA GLU A 111 -7.79 5.60 -3.68
C GLU A 111 -6.77 5.20 -4.76
N PHE A 112 -6.24 3.98 -4.68
CA PHE A 112 -5.17 3.44 -5.53
C PHE A 112 -5.42 3.62 -7.04
N GLN A 113 -6.67 3.58 -7.50
CA GLN A 113 -7.02 3.79 -8.90
C GLN A 113 -6.65 5.18 -9.41
N ARG A 114 -6.58 6.20 -8.54
CA ARG A 114 -6.11 7.54 -8.93
C ARG A 114 -4.65 7.55 -9.31
N LEU A 115 -3.86 6.59 -8.81
CA LEU A 115 -2.46 6.48 -9.18
C LEU A 115 -2.33 6.12 -10.67
N LEU A 116 -3.22 5.26 -11.18
CA LEU A 116 -3.32 4.95 -12.62
C LEU A 116 -3.73 6.15 -13.46
N GLU A 117 -4.61 7.00 -12.93
CA GLU A 117 -5.10 8.21 -13.61
C GLU A 117 -4.01 9.28 -13.70
N VAL A 118 -3.21 9.45 -12.64
CA VAL A 118 -2.15 10.46 -12.57
C VAL A 118 -0.87 9.99 -13.27
N ASP A 119 -0.45 8.74 -13.06
CA ASP A 119 0.82 8.21 -13.58
C ASP A 119 0.84 6.68 -13.66
N ARG A 120 0.58 6.15 -14.86
CA ARG A 120 0.60 4.70 -15.13
C ARG A 120 1.97 4.06 -14.89
N SER A 121 3.07 4.83 -14.94
CA SER A 121 4.41 4.29 -14.67
C SER A 121 4.52 3.78 -13.23
N ALA A 122 3.82 4.38 -12.27
CA ALA A 122 3.83 3.93 -10.89
C ALA A 122 3.41 2.46 -10.73
N ILE A 123 2.39 2.03 -11.47
CA ILE A 123 1.90 0.65 -11.43
C ILE A 123 2.87 -0.30 -12.11
N THR A 124 3.43 0.11 -13.24
CA THR A 124 4.41 -0.69 -13.98
C THR A 124 5.68 -0.89 -13.13
N GLU A 125 6.16 0.16 -12.48
CA GLU A 125 7.30 0.07 -11.57
C GLU A 125 6.97 -0.79 -10.34
N LEU A 126 5.78 -0.64 -9.74
CA LEU A 126 5.37 -1.50 -8.62
C LEU A 126 5.34 -2.98 -9.02
N GLN A 127 4.79 -3.32 -10.19
CA GLN A 127 4.76 -4.68 -10.72
C GLN A 127 6.17 -5.24 -10.91
N LYS A 128 7.04 -4.49 -11.59
CA LYS A 128 8.45 -4.84 -11.78
C LYS A 128 9.14 -5.12 -10.44
N ILE A 129 8.96 -4.25 -9.44
CA ILE A 129 9.56 -4.42 -8.11
C ILE A 129 8.96 -5.63 -7.38
N VAL A 130 7.67 -5.89 -7.51
CA VAL A 130 7.04 -7.11 -6.93
C VAL A 130 7.69 -8.36 -7.52
N ASP A 131 7.86 -8.43 -8.84
CA ASP A 131 8.46 -9.59 -9.50
C ASP A 131 9.92 -9.82 -9.08
N GLU A 132 10.69 -8.73 -8.90
CA GLU A 132 12.10 -8.79 -8.55
C GLU A 132 12.37 -9.04 -7.05
N GLU A 133 11.56 -8.46 -6.15
CA GLU A 133 11.93 -8.30 -4.74
C GLU A 133 11.03 -9.09 -3.76
N SER A 134 9.83 -9.50 -4.17
CA SER A 134 8.80 -10.06 -3.28
C SER A 134 9.23 -11.30 -2.50
N ALA A 135 10.04 -12.18 -3.11
CA ALA A 135 10.47 -13.44 -2.49
C ALA A 135 11.29 -13.23 -1.19
N SER A 136 12.00 -12.10 -1.09
CA SER A 136 12.85 -11.77 0.06
C SER A 136 12.22 -10.72 0.99
N SER A 137 11.13 -10.08 0.56
CA SER A 137 10.53 -8.94 1.24
C SER A 137 9.37 -9.37 2.13
N ARG A 138 9.30 -8.78 3.32
CA ARG A 138 8.19 -8.93 4.28
C ARG A 138 7.25 -7.72 4.20
N ILE A 139 7.13 -7.08 3.04
CA ILE A 139 6.22 -5.94 2.85
C ILE A 139 4.77 -6.41 2.67
N MET A 140 3.84 -5.72 3.31
CA MET A 140 2.40 -5.87 3.08
C MET A 140 1.90 -4.61 2.38
N ILE A 141 1.36 -4.77 1.18
CA ILE A 141 0.76 -3.69 0.43
C ILE A 141 -0.75 -3.86 0.48
N VAL A 142 -1.45 -2.80 0.90
CA VAL A 142 -2.91 -2.76 0.96
C VAL A 142 -3.39 -1.63 0.05
N CYS A 143 -3.97 -1.99 -1.09
CA CYS A 143 -4.57 -1.04 -2.01
C CYS A 143 -6.06 -0.88 -1.67
N ILE A 144 -6.51 0.35 -1.43
CA ILE A 144 -7.92 0.67 -1.20
C ILE A 144 -8.47 1.36 -2.44
N GLY A 145 -9.66 0.94 -2.89
CA GLY A 145 -10.33 1.56 -4.04
C GLY A 145 -11.84 1.70 -3.86
N SER A 146 -12.43 2.68 -4.56
CA SER A 146 -13.87 2.93 -4.56
C SER A 146 -14.61 2.42 -5.80
N SER A 147 -13.88 2.00 -6.84
CA SER A 147 -14.41 1.46 -8.11
C SER A 147 -14.00 -0.01 -8.31
N VAL A 148 -14.90 -0.80 -8.90
CA VAL A 148 -14.68 -2.22 -9.26
C VAL A 148 -13.77 -2.36 -10.49
N GLY A 149 -13.54 -1.28 -11.25
CA GLY A 149 -12.78 -1.29 -12.51
C GLY A 149 -11.26 -1.17 -12.39
N VAL A 150 -10.67 -1.61 -11.28
CA VAL A 150 -9.20 -1.54 -11.04
C VAL A 150 -8.50 -2.83 -11.47
N MET A 151 -9.25 -3.87 -11.83
CA MET A 151 -8.74 -5.20 -12.15
C MET A 151 -9.24 -5.71 -13.51
N GLU A 152 -9.28 -4.84 -14.52
CA GLU A 152 -9.23 -5.26 -15.93
C GLU A 152 -7.84 -5.03 -16.50
#